data_AF-A0A3A9UM82-F1
#
_entry.id   AF-A0A3A9UM82-F1
#
_cell.length_a   1.000
_cell.length_b   1.000
_cell.length_c   1.000
_cell.angle_alpha   90.00
_cell.angle_beta   90.00
_cell.angle_gamma   90.00
#
_symmetry.space_group_name_H-M   'P 1'
#
loop_
_entity.id
_entity.type
_entity.pdbx_description
1 polymer ?
#
loop_
_entity_poly.entity_id
_entity_poly.type
_entity_poly.pdbx_seq_one_letter_code
_entity_poly.pdbx_strand_id
1 'polypeptide(L)'
;MTLKEWFQKHKSLDMRMKLAEKADSTVGYLNQLAYTPKKASVSMCAALYSASVELTPGEVIFPEDERPDIAEVFSTKQQHEEESKAA
;
A
#
# COMPACT_ATOMS: atom_id res chain seq x y z
N MET A 1 -5.12 -0.59 5.17
CA MET A 1 -6.15 -1.06 4.21
C MET A 1 -5.47 -1.69 3.03
N THR A 2 -6.15 -2.54 2.26
CA THR A 2 -5.60 -3.11 1.03
C THR A 2 -5.60 -2.08 -0.11
N LEU A 3 -4.82 -2.34 -1.18
CA LEU A 3 -4.84 -1.51 -2.40
C LEU A 3 -6.24 -1.44 -3.02
N LYS A 4 -7.01 -2.53 -2.94
CA LYS A 4 -8.38 -2.60 -3.45
C LYS A 4 -9.31 -1.65 -2.69
N GLU A 5 -9.24 -1.64 -1.37
CA GLU A 5 -10.02 -0.73 -0.52
C GLU A 5 -9.66 0.73 -0.79
N TRP A 6 -8.36 1.01 -0.95
CA TRP A 6 -7.88 2.34 -1.32
C TRP A 6 -8.47 2.80 -2.66
N PHE A 7 -8.49 1.92 -3.68
CA PHE A 7 -9.08 2.23 -4.99
C PHE A 7 -10.59 2.47 -4.90
N GLN A 8 -11.30 1.77 -4.02
CA GLN A 8 -12.74 1.96 -3.80
C GLN A 8 -13.06 3.30 -3.15
N LYS A 9 -12.21 3.77 -2.24
CA LYS A 9 -12.32 5.10 -1.62
C LYS A 9 -11.90 6.23 -2.57
N HIS A 10 -10.75 6.07 -3.24
CA HIS A 10 -10.20 7.07 -4.17
C HIS A 10 -10.53 6.69 -5.62
N LYS A 11 -11.76 7.01 -6.04
CA LYS A 11 -12.27 6.73 -7.40
C LYS A 11 -11.68 7.64 -8.48
N SER A 12 -11.06 8.75 -8.09
CA SER A 12 -10.46 9.71 -9.02
C SER A 12 -9.28 9.09 -9.78
N LEU A 13 -9.29 9.22 -11.12
CA LEU A 13 -8.18 8.77 -11.97
C LEU A 13 -6.89 9.52 -11.62
N ASP A 14 -6.96 10.84 -11.41
CA ASP A 14 -5.81 11.66 -11.01
C ASP A 14 -5.15 11.15 -9.72
N MET A 15 -5.96 10.78 -8.73
CA MET A 15 -5.46 10.26 -7.46
C MET A 15 -4.75 8.92 -7.62
N ARG A 16 -5.28 8.04 -8.49
CA ARG A 16 -4.66 6.75 -8.81
C ARG A 16 -3.39 6.92 -9.64
N MET A 17 -3.35 7.92 -10.53
CA MET A 17 -2.13 8.26 -11.28
C MET A 17 -1.02 8.75 -10.36
N LYS A 18 -1.33 9.64 -9.41
CA LYS A 18 -0.36 10.10 -8.40
C LYS A 18 0.20 8.96 -7.56
N LEU A 19 -0.64 8.01 -7.16
CA LEU A 19 -0.19 6.82 -6.44
C LEU A 19 0.75 5.97 -7.32
N ALA A 20 0.37 5.73 -8.57
CA ALA A 20 1.18 4.94 -9.50
C ALA A 20 2.54 5.59 -9.78
N GLU A 21 2.57 6.90 -10.00
CA GLU A 21 3.80 7.67 -10.20
C GLU A 21 4.74 7.57 -8.99
N LYS A 22 4.20 7.82 -7.78
CA LYS A 22 5.00 7.74 -6.55
C LYS A 22 5.47 6.34 -6.21
N ALA A 23 4.73 5.32 -6.61
CA ALA A 23 5.10 3.92 -6.43
C ALA A 23 5.98 3.37 -7.57
N ASP A 24 6.48 4.24 -8.47
CA ASP A 24 7.26 3.89 -9.66
C ASP A 24 6.60 2.77 -10.49
N SER A 25 5.34 3.01 -10.85
CA SER A 25 4.42 2.00 -11.36
C SER A 25 3.40 2.58 -12.36
N THR A 26 2.45 1.75 -12.79
CA THR A 26 1.36 2.16 -13.68
C THR A 26 0.01 1.85 -13.06
N VAL A 27 -0.99 2.68 -13.35
CA VAL A 27 -2.38 2.43 -12.92
C VAL A 27 -2.88 1.06 -13.41
N GLY A 28 -2.45 0.63 -14.61
CA GLY A 28 -2.77 -0.70 -15.15
C GLY A 28 -2.21 -1.83 -14.29
N TYR A 29 -0.95 -1.75 -13.89
CA TYR A 29 -0.34 -2.73 -12.99
C TYR A 29 -0.98 -2.70 -11.60
N LEU A 30 -1.26 -1.52 -11.04
CA LEU A 30 -1.96 -1.41 -9.75
C LEU A 30 -3.38 -1.99 -9.82
N ASN A 31 -4.10 -1.81 -10.92
CA ASN A 31 -5.39 -2.47 -11.15
C ASN A 31 -5.25 -4.00 -11.18
N GLN A 32 -4.20 -4.55 -11.80
CA GLN A 32 -3.94 -5.99 -11.75
C GLN A 32 -3.76 -6.46 -10.30
N LEU A 33 -2.96 -5.75 -9.51
CA LEU A 33 -2.74 -6.08 -8.10
C LEU A 33 -4.02 -5.98 -7.26
N ALA A 34 -4.90 -5.01 -7.56
CA ALA A 34 -6.12 -4.79 -6.78
C ALA A 34 -7.25 -5.78 -7.09
N TYR A 35 -7.33 -6.26 -8.33
CA TYR A 35 -8.51 -7.00 -8.83
C TYR A 35 -8.21 -8.39 -9.38
N THR A 36 -6.96 -8.85 -9.31
CA THR A 36 -6.58 -10.22 -9.72
C THR A 36 -5.81 -10.92 -8.59
N PRO A 37 -5.60 -12.24 -8.67
CA PRO A 37 -4.78 -12.97 -7.70
C PRO A 37 -3.27 -12.65 -7.74
N LYS A 38 -2.84 -11.69 -8.58
CA LYS A 38 -1.44 -11.33 -8.74
C LYS A 38 -0.92 -10.69 -7.45
N LYS A 39 0.17 -11.25 -6.92
CA LYS A 39 0.86 -10.71 -5.74
C LYS A 39 1.91 -9.68 -6.15
N ALA A 40 2.03 -8.62 -5.35
CA ALA A 40 3.07 -7.61 -5.50
C ALA A 40 4.43 -8.18 -5.07
N SER A 41 5.53 -7.64 -5.62
CA SER A 41 6.86 -7.89 -5.07
C SER A 41 7.06 -7.13 -3.75
N VAL A 42 8.07 -7.52 -2.97
CA VAL A 42 8.48 -6.81 -1.75
C VAL A 42 8.72 -5.32 -2.02
N SER A 43 9.47 -4.99 -3.09
CA SER A 43 9.73 -3.61 -3.50
C SER A 43 8.46 -2.83 -3.82
N MET A 44 7.50 -3.46 -4.51
CA MET A 44 6.23 -2.83 -4.86
C MET A 44 5.36 -2.61 -3.63
N CYS A 45 5.36 -3.54 -2.68
CA CYS A 45 4.68 -3.37 -1.41
C CYS A 45 5.24 -2.15 -0.64
N ALA A 46 6.56 -2.05 -0.50
CA ALA A 46 7.21 -0.91 0.16
C ALA A 46 6.90 0.42 -0.55
N ALA A 47 6.96 0.43 -1.88
CA ALA A 47 6.64 1.60 -2.69
C ALA A 47 5.18 2.06 -2.50
N LEU A 48 4.23 1.12 -2.50
CA LEU A 48 2.81 1.40 -2.27
C LEU A 48 2.54 1.97 -0.87
N TYR A 49 3.21 1.42 0.15
CA TYR A 49 3.12 1.94 1.51
C TYR A 49 3.60 3.38 1.56
N SER A 50 4.85 3.65 1.16
CA SER A 50 5.44 4.99 1.18
C SER A 50 4.62 6.00 0.38
N ALA A 51 4.15 5.62 -0.81
CA ALA A 51 3.31 6.48 -1.65
C ALA A 51 1.97 6.81 -0.96
N SER A 52 1.35 5.84 -0.30
CA SER A 52 0.09 6.05 0.41
C SER A 52 0.25 6.85 1.71
N VAL A 53 1.38 6.71 2.43
CA VAL A 53 1.71 7.56 3.58
C VAL A 53 1.82 9.01 3.15
N GLU A 54 2.43 9.28 2.00
CA GLU A 54 2.60 10.65 1.51
C GLU A 54 1.29 11.25 0.97
N LEU A 55 0.52 10.48 0.20
CA LEU A 55 -0.70 10.98 -0.45
C LEU A 55 -1.90 11.05 0.50
N THR A 56 -2.02 10.05 1.37
CA THR A 56 -3.19 9.85 2.24
C THR A 56 -2.74 9.28 3.59
N PRO A 57 -2.13 10.10 4.47
CA PRO A 57 -1.55 9.63 5.74
C PRO A 57 -2.51 8.88 6.67
N GLY A 58 -3.82 9.12 6.56
CA GLY A 58 -4.86 8.41 7.33
C GLY A 58 -5.39 7.12 6.66
N GLU A 59 -4.99 6.86 5.42
CA GLU A 59 -5.54 5.80 4.56
C GLU A 59 -4.42 4.98 3.93
N VAL A 60 -3.48 4.54 4.77
CA VAL A 60 -2.26 3.87 4.33
C VAL A 60 -2.53 2.46 3.81
N ILE A 61 -1.90 2.14 2.68
CA ILE A 61 -1.96 0.84 2.02
C ILE A 61 -0.99 -0.11 2.71
N PHE A 62 -1.54 -1.25 3.11
CA PHE A 62 -0.81 -2.39 3.64
C PHE A 62 -1.17 -3.61 2.81
N PRO A 63 -0.19 -4.23 2.15
CA PRO A 63 -0.43 -5.46 1.43
C PRO A 63 -0.74 -6.56 2.44
N GLU A 64 -1.88 -7.23 2.26
CA GLU A 64 -2.18 -8.49 2.94
C GLU A 64 -1.33 -9.60 2.29
N ASP A 65 -0.09 -9.72 2.74
CA ASP A 65 0.81 -10.75 2.25
C ASP A 65 1.58 -11.38 3.42
N GLU A 66 1.21 -12.62 3.73
CA GLU A 66 1.78 -13.40 4.84
C GLU A 66 3.12 -14.05 4.48
N ARG A 67 3.69 -13.77 3.30
CA ARG A 67 5.00 -14.29 2.96
C ARG A 67 6.07 -13.70 3.89
N PRO A 68 7.02 -14.50 4.40
CA PRO A 68 8.00 -14.05 5.40
C PRO A 68 8.84 -12.83 4.97
N ASP A 69 9.21 -12.76 3.69
CA ASP A 69 9.97 -11.66 3.09
C ASP A 69 9.17 -10.34 3.02
N ILE A 70 7.85 -10.43 3.00
CA ILE A 70 6.95 -9.27 3.09
C ILE A 70 6.70 -8.89 4.55
N ALA A 71 6.52 -9.88 5.43
CA ALA A 71 6.32 -9.66 6.85
C ALA A 71 7.49 -8.92 7.52
N GLU A 72 8.73 -9.10 7.04
CA GLU A 72 9.89 -8.32 7.52
C GLU A 72 9.81 -6.84 7.13
N VAL A 73 9.29 -6.52 5.93
CA VAL A 73 9.10 -5.13 5.48
C VAL A 73 7.98 -4.42 6.25
N PHE A 74 6.97 -5.17 6.70
CA PHE A 74 5.81 -4.61 7.39
C PHE A 74 5.74 -4.92 8.89
N SER A 75 6.70 -5.63 9.50
CA SER A 75 6.72 -5.85 10.96
C SER A 75 6.85 -4.56 11.77
N THR A 76 7.26 -3.46 11.14
CA THR A 76 7.24 -2.11 11.72
C THR A 76 5.84 -1.54 11.94
N LYS A 77 4.78 -2.15 11.39
CA LYS A 77 3.39 -1.77 11.70
C LYS A 77 3.00 -2.01 13.15
N GLN A 78 3.50 -3.09 13.77
CA GLN A 78 3.15 -3.41 15.14
C GLN A 78 3.86 -2.49 16.14
N GLN A 79 5.11 -2.09 15.86
CA GLN A 79 5.82 -1.14 16.72
C GLN A 79 5.22 0.27 16.69
N HIS A 80 4.72 0.74 15.54
CA HIS A 80 4.16 2.10 15.44
C HIS A 80 2.75 2.24 16.05
N GLU A 81 1.97 1.15 16.14
CA GLU A 81 0.67 1.11 16.83
C GLU A 81 0.79 0.92 18.36
N GLU A 82 1.88 0.30 18.84
CA GLU A 82 2.17 0.15 20.28
C GLU A 82 2.75 1.43 20.91
N GLU A 83 3.65 2.14 20.22
CA GLU A 83 4.26 3.37 20.76
C GLU A 83 3.27 4.53 20.91
N SER A 84 2.26 4.63 20.04
CA SER A 84 1.20 5.65 20.16
C SER A 84 0.11 5.32 21.19
N LYS A 85 0.08 4.09 21.73
CA LYS A 85 -0.79 3.70 22.86
C LYS A 85 -0.08 3.75 24.22
N ALA A 86 1.25 3.80 24.21
CA ALA A 86 2.09 3.84 25.40
C ALA A 86 2.55 5.27 25.80
N ALA A 87 2.19 6.30 25.02
CA ALA A 87 2.50 7.71 25.26
C ALA A 87 1.30 8.50 25.81
#